data_AF-A0A2H0RZ56-F1
#
_entry.id   AF-A0A2H0RZ56-F1
#
_cell.length_a   1.000
_cell.length_b   1.000
_cell.length_c   1.000
_cell.angle_alpha   90.00
_cell.angle_beta   90.00
_cell.angle_gamma   90.00
#
_symmetry.space_group_name_H-M   'P 1'
#
loop_
_entity.id
_entity.type
_entity.pdbx_description
1 polymer ?
#
loop_
_entity_poly.entity_id
_entity_poly.type
_entity_poly.pdbx_seq_one_letter_code
_entity_poly.pdbx_strand_id
1 'polypeptide(L)' 'MTLQEATHRLEKEDTEVVIDWSQKPDTDIDSMIQWISTYPRRKDVHVYLGSQRHKPQGRKLQNALQALGCRVTNRSLVLA' A
#
# COMPACT_ATOMS: atom_id res chain seq x y z
N MET A 1 6.50 5.60 35.03
CA MET A 1 5.92 5.21 33.75
C MET A 1 4.42 5.43 33.83
N THR A 2 3.93 6.52 33.25
CA THR A 2 2.51 6.90 33.33
C THR A 2 1.72 6.20 32.23
N LEU A 3 0.40 6.04 32.42
CA LEU A 3 -0.49 5.47 31.40
C LEU A 3 -0.41 6.24 30.06
N GLN A 4 -0.13 7.54 30.11
CA GLN A 4 0.08 8.40 28.94
C GLN A 4 1.34 8.04 28.15
N GLU A 5 2.42 7.63 28.81
CA GLU A 5 3.64 7.15 28.14
C GLU A 5 3.41 5.78 27.48
N ALA A 6 2.57 4.93 28.08
CA ALA A 6 2.23 3.61 27.53
C ALA A 6 1.32 3.73 26.30
N THR A 7 0.31 4.63 26.33
CA THR A 7 -0.54 4.90 25.16
C THR A 7 0.25 5.56 24.03
N HIS A 8 1.14 6.52 24.34
CA HIS A 8 2.00 7.12 23.32
C HIS A 8 2.98 6.09 22.73
N ARG A 9 3.45 5.11 23.49
CA ARG A 9 4.29 4.02 22.97
C ARG A 9 3.54 3.05 22.06
N LEU A 10 2.29 2.72 22.40
CA LEU A 10 1.41 1.90 21.57
C LEU A 10 0.96 2.62 20.29
N GLU A 11 0.76 3.93 20.34
CA GLU A 11 0.48 4.76 19.16
C GLU A 11 1.71 4.91 18.25
N LYS A 12 2.92 4.77 18.81
CA LYS A 12 4.22 4.95 18.15
C LYS A 12 4.85 3.65 17.65
N GLU A 13 4.20 2.51 17.83
CA GLU A 13 4.42 1.38 16.92
C GLU A 13 3.71 1.73 15.61
N ASP A 14 4.38 2.55 14.80
CA ASP A 14 4.01 2.85 13.41
C ASP A 14 3.94 1.52 12.65
N THR A 15 2.76 0.90 12.70
CA THR A 15 2.48 -0.39 12.10
C THR A 15 2.26 -0.16 10.62
N GLU A 16 3.36 -0.24 9.86
CA GLU A 16 3.34 -0.14 8.41
C GLU A 16 2.51 -1.30 7.85
N VAL A 17 1.50 -0.98 7.04
CA VAL A 17 0.69 -1.97 6.34
C VAL A 17 1.32 -2.25 4.99
N VAL A 18 1.90 -3.44 4.85
CA VAL A 18 2.53 -3.88 3.60
C VAL A 18 1.56 -4.75 2.79
N ILE A 19 1.28 -4.35 1.56
CA ILE A 19 0.42 -5.08 0.62
C ILE A 19 1.25 -5.51 -0.58
N ASP A 20 1.42 -6.82 -0.74
CA ASP A 20 2.04 -7.37 -1.94
C ASP A 20 1.00 -7.63 -3.03
N TRP A 21 0.98 -6.76 -4.03
CA TRP A 21 0.14 -6.87 -5.23
C TRP A 21 0.95 -7.27 -6.47
N SER A 22 2.20 -7.74 -6.28
CA SER A 22 3.11 -7.96 -7.40
C SER A 22 2.78 -9.19 -8.25
N GLN A 23 2.07 -10.17 -7.68
CA GLN A 23 1.73 -11.45 -8.32
C GLN A 23 0.23 -11.59 -8.62
N LYS A 24 -0.54 -10.50 -8.60
CA LYS A 24 -2.01 -10.51 -8.78
C LYS A 24 -2.42 -9.93 -10.13
N PRO A 25 -2.41 -10.74 -11.22
CA PRO A 25 -2.58 -10.24 -12.59
C PRO A 25 -4.00 -9.80 -12.94
N ASP A 26 -5.06 -10.29 -12.28
CA ASP A 26 -6.46 -10.06 -12.67
C ASP A 26 -7.39 -9.89 -11.46
N THR A 27 -7.06 -8.95 -10.57
CA THR A 27 -7.81 -8.73 -9.33
C THR A 27 -8.54 -7.40 -9.36
N ASP A 28 -9.66 -7.31 -8.65
CA ASP A 28 -10.50 -6.12 -8.52
C ASP A 28 -9.72 -4.94 -7.91
N ILE A 29 -9.11 -4.15 -8.79
CA ILE A 29 -8.34 -2.96 -8.48
C ILE A 29 -9.22 -1.90 -7.82
N ASP A 30 -10.49 -1.82 -8.18
CA ASP A 30 -11.39 -0.80 -7.66
C ASP A 30 -11.75 -1.10 -6.21
N SER A 31 -11.98 -2.36 -5.86
CA SER A 31 -12.11 -2.79 -4.46
C SER A 31 -10.85 -2.53 -3.63
N MET A 32 -9.66 -2.75 -4.20
CA MET A 32 -8.40 -2.45 -3.51
C MET A 32 -8.25 -0.95 -3.22
N ILE A 33 -8.48 -0.11 -4.23
CA ILE A 33 -8.42 1.35 -4.10
C ILE A 33 -9.45 1.81 -3.06
N GLN A 34 -10.67 1.27 -3.11
CA GLN A 34 -11.73 1.61 -2.16
C GLN A 34 -11.32 1.25 -0.72
N TRP A 35 -10.80 0.05 -0.48
CA TRP A 35 -10.33 -0.35 0.85
C TRP A 35 -9.24 0.60 1.37
N ILE A 36 -8.22 0.89 0.55
CA ILE A 36 -7.12 1.81 0.94
C ILE A 36 -7.65 3.22 1.19
N SER A 37 -8.63 3.68 0.40
CA SER A 37 -9.23 5.00 0.57
C SER A 37 -9.90 5.17 1.94
N THR A 38 -10.40 4.09 2.53
CA THR A 38 -11.02 4.10 3.86
C THR A 38 -10.03 3.94 5.02
N TYR A 39 -8.76 3.62 4.74
CA TYR A 39 -7.74 3.44 5.78
C TYR A 39 -7.34 4.81 6.37
N PRO A 40 -7.31 4.98 7.71
CA PRO A 40 -7.04 6.28 8.33
C PRO A 40 -5.58 6.74 8.20
N ARG A 41 -4.64 5.80 8.01
CA ARG A 41 -3.19 6.05 7.98
C ARG A 41 -2.55 5.68 6.63
N ARG A 42 -3.09 6.21 5.53
CA ARG A 42 -2.67 5.82 4.15
C ARG A 42 -1.18 6.03 3.85
N LYS A 43 -0.55 7.02 4.50
CA LYS A 43 0.90 7.26 4.42
C LYS A 43 1.75 6.08 4.94
N ASP A 44 1.18 5.26 5.82
CA ASP A 44 1.83 4.11 6.43
C ASP A 44 1.47 2.82 5.65
N VAL A 45 0.82 2.95 4.49
CA VAL A 45 0.53 1.83 3.58
C VAL A 45 1.61 1.78 2.51
N HIS A 46 2.27 0.62 2.41
CA HIS A 46 3.26 0.33 1.38
C HIS A 46 2.77 -0.78 0.45
N VAL A 47 2.58 -0.44 -0.83
CA VAL A 47 2.12 -1.39 -1.85
C VAL A 47 3.25 -1.77 -2.80
N TYR A 48 3.46 -3.06 -2.98
CA TYR A 48 4.34 -3.59 -4.02
C TYR A 48 3.55 -3.92 -5.29
N LEU A 49 3.93 -3.32 -6.42
CA LEU A 49 3.33 -3.58 -7.73
C LEU A 49 4.29 -4.40 -8.62
N GLY A 50 3.71 -5.27 -9.45
CA GLY A 50 4.45 -6.16 -10.35
C GLY A 50 4.62 -5.60 -11.76
N SER A 51 5.02 -6.48 -12.69
CA SER A 51 5.23 -6.15 -14.10
C SER A 51 3.97 -5.67 -14.84
N GLN A 52 2.78 -5.96 -14.29
CA GLN A 52 1.49 -5.55 -14.85
C GLN A 52 1.23 -4.04 -14.77
N ARG A 53 2.08 -3.25 -14.08
CA ARG A 53 2.01 -1.77 -14.05
C ARG A 53 2.00 -1.12 -15.44
N HIS A 54 2.59 -1.79 -16.43
CA HIS A 54 2.67 -1.29 -17.81
C HIS A 54 1.34 -1.44 -18.56
N LYS A 55 0.40 -2.23 -18.04
CA LYS A 55 -0.97 -2.30 -18.56
C LYS A 55 -1.80 -1.11 -18.05
N PRO A 56 -2.86 -0.70 -18.77
CA PRO A 56 -3.72 0.42 -18.36
C PRO A 56 -4.24 0.32 -16.92
N GLN A 57 -4.63 -0.89 -16.51
CA GLN A 57 -5.12 -1.18 -15.16
C GLN A 57 -4.04 -1.00 -14.08
N GLY A 58 -2.81 -1.47 -14.34
CA GLY A 58 -1.71 -1.29 -13.41
C GLY A 58 -1.32 0.18 -13.25
N ARG A 59 -1.40 0.97 -14.32
CA ARG A 59 -1.19 2.43 -14.26
C ARG A 59 -2.30 3.15 -13.51
N LYS A 60 -3.56 2.73 -13.69
CA LYS A 60 -4.72 3.22 -12.89
C LYS A 60 -4.48 3.00 -11.40
N LEU A 61 -4.11 1.77 -11.02
CA LEU A 61 -3.82 1.42 -9.64
C LEU A 61 -2.66 2.26 -9.07
N GLN A 62 -1.53 2.32 -9.76
CA GLN A 62 -0.37 3.10 -9.30
C GLN A 62 -0.73 4.57 -9.05
N ASN A 63 -1.40 5.21 -10.01
CA ASN A 63 -1.79 6.62 -9.88
C ASN A 63 -2.75 6.84 -8.71
N ALA A 64 -3.73 5.94 -8.52
CA ALA A 64 -4.68 6.05 -7.42
C ALA A 64 -3.99 5.90 -6.06
N LEU A 65 -3.09 4.92 -5.90
CA LEU A 65 -2.34 4.71 -4.66
C LEU A 65 -1.45 5.90 -4.30
N GLN A 66 -0.77 6.48 -5.29
CA GLN A 66 0.07 7.66 -5.10
C GLN A 66 -0.78 8.88 -4.72
N ALA A 67 -1.93 9.08 -5.38
CA ALA A 67 -2.86 10.16 -5.05
C ALA A 67 -3.44 10.02 -3.62
N LEU A 68 -3.61 8.79 -3.14
CA LEU A 68 -4.02 8.48 -1.77
C LEU A 68 -2.92 8.68 -0.72
N GLY A 69 -1.68 8.95 -1.16
CA GLY A 69 -0.53 9.16 -0.29
C GLY A 69 0.19 7.88 0.14
N CYS A 70 -0.09 6.74 -0.50
CA CYS A 70 0.58 5.48 -0.18
C CYS A 70 2.00 5.45 -0.72
N ARG A 71 2.89 4.72 -0.06
CA ARG A 71 4.18 4.33 -0.63
C ARG A 71 3.95 3.23 -1.66
N VAL A 72 4.52 3.38 -2.84
CA VAL A 72 4.39 2.38 -3.92
C VAL A 72 5.77 1.98 -4.41
N THR A 73 6.08 0.68 -4.37
CA THR A 73 7.32 0.13 -4.92
C THR A 73 7.04 -0.83 -6.05
N ASN A 74 7.69 -0.57 -7.17
CA ASN A 74 7.65 -1.41 -8.34
C ASN A 74 8.69 -2.54 -8.18
N ARG A 75 8.24 -3.79 -8.01
CA ARG A 75 9.14 -4.94 -8.11
C ARG A 75 9.42 -5.22 -9.58
N SER A 76 10.68 -5.13 -9.98
CA SER A 76 11.12 -5.77 -11.21
C SER A 76 11.26 -7.25 -10.93
N LEU A 77 10.60 -8.09 -11.73
CA LEU A 77 11.02 -9.47 -11.90
C LEU A 77 12.39 -9.42 -12.61
N VAL A 78 13.46 -9.26 -11.84
CA VAL A 78 14.79 -9.63 -12.34
C VAL A 78 14.77 -11.16 -12.32
N LEU A 79 14.56 -11.75 -13.49
CA LEU A 79 14.84 -13.16 -13.70
C LEU A 79 16.35 -13.34 -13.46
N ALA A 80 16.69 -14.00 -12.36
CA ALA A 80 18.02 -14.59 -12.16
C ALA A 80 18.12 -15.87 -13.00
#